data_AF-A0A507EQT8-F1
#
_entry.id   AF-A0A507EQT8-F1
#
_cell.length_a   1.000
_cell.length_b   1.000
_cell.length_c   1.000
_cell.angle_alpha   90.00
_cell.angle_beta   90.00
_cell.angle_gamma   90.00
#
_symmetry.space_group_name_H-M   'P 1'
#
loop_
_entity.id
_entity.type
_entity.pdbx_description
1 polymer ?
#
loop_
_entity_poly.entity_id
_entity_poly.type
_entity_poly.pdbx_seq_one_letter_code
_entity_poly.pdbx_strand_id
1 'polypeptide(L)'
;MVNAVLVSFQFCLALGILAWILPVAISANGAQIVLGMEPVEQTAKHGSAKKFLKRVNKRLDGLSTETSEAAWAYETNITDHNSDLATEAQLKMNKALTKIIADAADYKGKSKSEKRQLHLIKLLGGMPDSKDDQKELADLQAEMTKIYSTAKYLGAPLDPNLTDTLANSRDYDVLLSTYIGWRNVTGPLTKPLYEKFVTLSNQGAHDNGYDDTGALWRAGYDMSSDDFTELIEKVWNQVLPLYEQLHCYVRAKLAEKYGKDRVELEDGFMPAHLLGNMWSQDWSHIYDLLIPYTDVLPIDVTPELVKQGYDAYTMHRLSESFYKSLGYDPLPQTFWKKSMLTRPADREVVCHASAWDFGDNDLRIKMCTTVTQEDLLTIHHEQGHLYYDHHYRKQPALYRDAAADFFHEAIGDTMELSVVVPQHLKEIGLLKGDIKDSPEQTINAQLAVALTKVAVLPWVYLVDQWRWKVFSGEVKPEDYQTAWLKLVEKYQGLKRPYPSTPDDFDPGAKFHIPANVPYIRYFGAALIQFQFHAALCKTAGHEGPLHTCSIYGNKKAGKQFAKMLKLGRSKTWQEALKTASRGEFDTLDGGPILEYFTPLREWLEKQNEGRTCGWKKD
;
A
#
# COMPACT_ATOMS: atom_id res chain seq x y z
N MET A 1 -6.78 41.19 -9.63
CA MET A 1 -6.69 40.18 -10.71
C MET A 1 -5.24 39.73 -10.74
N VAL A 2 -4.97 38.41 -10.75
CA VAL A 2 -3.72 37.75 -10.30
C VAL A 2 -3.66 37.59 -8.77
N ASN A 3 -4.38 36.60 -8.23
CA ASN A 3 -4.12 35.93 -6.93
C ASN A 3 -5.15 34.81 -6.62
N ALA A 4 -5.53 34.00 -7.62
CA ALA A 4 -6.53 32.93 -7.45
C ALA A 4 -6.09 31.55 -7.99
N VAL A 5 -4.81 31.35 -8.32
CA VAL A 5 -4.34 30.14 -9.01
C VAL A 5 -3.41 29.25 -8.15
N LEU A 6 -3.08 29.66 -6.93
CA LEU A 6 -2.07 28.98 -6.10
C LEU A 6 -2.62 28.02 -5.02
N VAL A 7 -3.94 27.81 -4.93
CA VAL A 7 -4.55 27.02 -3.84
C VAL A 7 -4.98 25.60 -4.28
N SER A 8 -4.96 25.30 -5.58
CA SER A 8 -5.40 23.98 -6.10
C SER A 8 -4.33 22.88 -6.07
N PHE A 9 -3.12 23.17 -5.58
CA PHE A 9 -1.94 22.29 -5.76
C PHE A 9 -1.67 21.29 -4.61
N GLN A 10 -2.41 21.33 -3.49
CA GLN A 10 -2.10 20.53 -2.29
C GLN A 10 -3.07 19.37 -2.00
N PHE A 11 -4.00 19.09 -2.90
CA PHE A 11 -5.10 18.15 -2.61
C PHE A 11 -4.80 16.68 -2.91
N CYS A 12 -3.62 16.36 -3.43
CA CYS A 12 -3.36 15.09 -4.11
C CYS A 12 -2.00 14.44 -3.79
N LEU A 13 -1.17 15.05 -2.92
CA LEU A 13 0.23 14.65 -2.76
C LEU A 13 0.48 13.42 -1.86
N ALA A 14 -0.45 12.97 -1.01
CA ALA A 14 -0.15 11.90 -0.03
C ALA A 14 -0.46 10.46 -0.45
N LEU A 15 -1.31 10.20 -1.45
CA LEU A 15 -1.68 8.82 -1.78
C LEU A 15 -0.67 8.11 -2.70
N GLY A 16 0.36 8.82 -3.17
CA GLY A 16 1.32 8.33 -4.18
C GLY A 16 2.73 7.97 -3.67
N ILE A 17 3.07 8.23 -2.41
CA ILE A 17 4.45 8.11 -1.88
C ILE A 17 4.57 6.90 -0.94
N LEU A 18 4.34 5.70 -1.48
CA LEU A 18 4.39 4.41 -0.75
C LEU A 18 5.67 3.60 -1.02
N ALA A 19 6.80 4.25 -1.27
CA ALA A 19 8.04 3.53 -1.54
C ALA A 19 9.22 4.28 -0.94
N TRP A 20 10.03 3.57 -0.14
CA TRP A 20 11.39 3.91 0.37
C TRP A 20 11.49 4.42 1.83
N ILE A 21 11.75 3.52 2.79
CA ILE A 21 13.09 3.12 3.31
C ILE A 21 12.90 2.24 4.57
N LEU A 22 13.57 1.07 4.55
CA LEU A 22 13.83 0.08 5.62
C LEU A 22 12.64 -0.74 6.20
N PRO A 23 12.79 -2.08 6.32
CA PRO A 23 11.70 -3.02 6.60
C PRO A 23 11.49 -3.20 8.11
N VAL A 24 11.13 -2.15 8.86
CA VAL A 24 10.86 -2.33 10.30
C VAL A 24 9.43 -1.99 10.75
N ALA A 25 8.53 -1.63 9.84
CA ALA A 25 7.14 -1.40 10.23
C ALA A 25 6.06 -1.84 9.21
N ILE A 26 6.38 -2.68 8.23
CA ILE A 26 5.36 -3.34 7.42
C ILE A 26 5.68 -4.84 7.38
N SER A 27 4.99 -5.61 8.22
CA SER A 27 4.90 -7.07 8.14
C SER A 27 4.18 -7.48 6.86
N ALA A 28 4.88 -7.31 5.74
CA ALA A 28 4.56 -7.92 4.47
C ALA A 28 4.54 -9.44 4.62
N ASN A 29 3.39 -10.07 4.39
CA ASN A 29 3.36 -11.50 4.08
C ASN A 29 4.17 -11.75 2.81
N GLY A 30 5.28 -12.44 2.97
CA GLY A 30 6.25 -12.72 1.92
C GLY A 30 7.63 -12.77 2.57
N ALA A 31 8.45 -13.73 2.17
CA ALA A 31 9.83 -13.86 2.63
C ALA A 31 10.57 -12.53 2.50
N GLN A 32 10.63 -11.75 3.59
CA GLN A 32 11.60 -10.68 3.69
C GLN A 32 12.95 -11.38 3.82
N ILE A 33 13.89 -11.06 2.94
CA ILE A 33 15.22 -11.62 3.02
C ILE A 33 15.87 -11.08 4.28
N VAL A 34 15.98 -12.01 5.22
CA VAL A 34 16.57 -11.89 6.53
C VAL A 34 18.08 -11.67 6.33
N LEU A 35 18.53 -10.41 6.29
CA LEU A 35 19.96 -10.09 6.17
C LEU A 35 20.73 -10.63 7.40
N GLY A 36 21.93 -11.18 7.16
CA GLY A 36 22.96 -11.48 8.18
C GLY A 36 22.81 -12.77 9.01
N MET A 37 22.58 -13.91 8.37
CA MET A 37 22.37 -15.19 9.05
C MET A 37 23.66 -15.93 9.42
N GLU A 38 23.72 -16.43 10.66
CA GLU A 38 24.48 -17.61 11.03
C GLU A 38 23.53 -18.83 11.04
N PRO A 39 23.99 -20.04 10.66
CA PRO A 39 23.15 -21.24 10.72
C PRO A 39 22.73 -21.55 12.15
N VAL A 40 21.62 -22.27 12.27
CA VAL A 40 21.25 -22.86 13.56
C VAL A 40 20.91 -24.33 13.36
N GLU A 41 21.55 -25.17 14.16
CA GLU A 41 21.29 -26.61 14.21
C GLU A 41 19.83 -26.86 14.65
N GLN A 42 19.13 -27.73 13.93
CA GLN A 42 17.78 -28.19 14.27
C GLN A 42 17.84 -28.85 15.65
N THR A 43 17.05 -28.36 16.59
CA THR A 43 17.05 -28.97 17.94
C THR A 43 16.09 -30.14 17.99
N ALA A 44 16.51 -31.24 18.62
CA ALA A 44 15.68 -32.43 18.77
C ALA A 44 14.28 -32.11 19.31
N LYS A 45 13.26 -32.80 18.78
CA LYS A 45 11.86 -32.61 19.16
C LYS A 45 11.64 -32.73 20.67
N HIS A 46 11.43 -31.60 21.34
CA HIS A 46 11.10 -31.57 22.77
C HIS A 46 9.62 -31.20 23.00
N GLY A 47 8.81 -32.21 23.30
CA GLY A 47 7.43 -32.07 23.77
C GLY A 47 6.35 -31.97 22.68
N SER A 48 5.17 -31.47 23.05
CA SER A 48 4.01 -31.34 22.14
C SER A 48 4.04 -30.03 21.33
N ALA A 49 3.34 -29.99 20.18
CA ALA A 49 3.18 -28.78 19.36
C ALA A 49 2.66 -27.59 20.18
N LYS A 50 1.69 -27.81 21.07
CA LYS A 50 1.20 -26.79 22.01
C LYS A 50 2.31 -26.17 22.87
N LYS A 51 3.21 -26.99 23.42
CA LYS A 51 4.33 -26.51 24.25
C LYS A 51 5.35 -25.75 23.41
N PHE A 52 5.64 -26.23 22.20
CA PHE A 52 6.50 -25.54 21.23
C PHE A 52 5.95 -24.16 20.88
N LEU A 53 4.71 -24.08 20.40
CA LEU A 53 4.06 -22.83 20.02
C LEU A 53 3.96 -21.83 21.18
N LYS A 54 3.73 -22.29 22.42
CA LYS A 54 3.77 -21.42 23.59
C LYS A 54 5.15 -20.77 23.79
N ARG A 55 6.25 -21.52 23.57
CA ARG A 55 7.61 -20.98 23.63
C ARG A 55 7.88 -20.02 22.48
N VAL A 56 7.43 -20.36 21.27
CA VAL A 56 7.57 -19.51 20.07
C VAL A 56 6.90 -18.16 20.31
N ASN A 57 5.63 -18.13 20.71
CA ASN A 57 4.93 -16.86 20.96
C ASN A 57 5.63 -16.01 22.02
N LYS A 58 6.03 -16.60 23.16
CA LYS A 58 6.77 -15.87 24.20
C LYS A 58 8.10 -15.30 23.70
N ARG A 59 8.82 -16.07 22.86
CA ARG A 59 10.10 -15.63 22.28
C ARG A 59 9.90 -14.49 21.28
N LEU A 60 8.89 -14.59 20.41
CA LEU A 60 8.55 -13.56 19.44
C LEU A 60 8.08 -12.28 20.12
N ASP A 61 7.27 -12.37 21.19
CA ASP A 61 6.87 -11.19 21.97
C ASP A 61 8.09 -10.38 22.43
N GLY A 62 9.07 -11.03 23.07
CA GLY A 62 10.26 -10.34 23.57
C GLY A 62 11.18 -9.80 22.47
N LEU A 63 11.37 -10.56 21.39
CA LEU A 63 12.17 -10.11 20.26
C LEU A 63 11.53 -8.95 19.51
N SER A 64 10.20 -8.98 19.34
CA SER A 64 9.47 -7.91 18.65
C SER A 64 9.63 -6.59 19.36
N THR A 65 9.50 -6.55 20.69
CA THR A 65 9.73 -5.32 21.47
C THR A 65 11.16 -4.81 21.31
N GLU A 66 12.16 -5.70 21.39
CA GLU A 66 13.58 -5.34 21.23
C GLU A 66 13.87 -4.76 19.84
N THR A 67 13.38 -5.41 18.78
CA THR A 67 13.53 -4.96 17.40
C THR A 67 12.80 -3.63 17.16
N SER A 68 11.56 -3.49 17.63
CA SER A 68 10.80 -2.24 17.51
C SER A 68 11.49 -1.07 18.21
N GLU A 69 12.01 -1.25 19.44
CA GLU A 69 12.73 -0.19 20.16
C GLU A 69 14.03 0.23 19.46
N ALA A 70 14.80 -0.74 18.96
CA ALA A 70 16.05 -0.43 18.26
C ALA A 70 15.80 0.31 16.94
N ALA A 71 14.82 -0.14 16.16
CA ALA A 71 14.45 0.52 14.91
C ALA A 71 13.82 1.89 15.14
N TRP A 72 12.97 2.04 16.16
CA TRP A 72 12.43 3.33 16.57
C TRP A 72 13.53 4.32 16.92
N ALA A 73 14.55 3.89 17.68
CA ALA A 73 15.69 4.74 18.03
C ALA A 73 16.44 5.22 16.80
N TYR A 74 16.63 4.35 15.80
CA TYR A 74 17.25 4.72 14.52
C TYR A 74 16.37 5.66 13.69
N GLU A 75 15.11 5.31 13.46
CA GLU A 75 14.23 6.08 12.59
C GLU A 75 13.86 7.45 13.16
N THR A 76 13.90 7.60 14.48
CA THR A 76 13.67 8.89 15.14
C THR A 76 14.95 9.62 15.51
N ASN A 77 16.13 9.05 15.26
CA ASN A 77 17.44 9.68 15.45
C ASN A 77 18.51 8.92 14.63
N ILE A 78 18.72 9.36 13.39
CA ILE A 78 19.59 8.67 12.44
C ILE A 78 21.07 8.91 12.82
N THR A 79 21.72 7.87 13.32
CA THR A 79 23.15 7.83 13.65
C THR A 79 23.72 6.45 13.37
N ASP A 80 25.03 6.36 13.14
CA ASP A 80 25.72 5.06 12.94
C ASP A 80 25.47 4.13 14.13
N HIS A 81 25.56 4.65 15.36
CA HIS A 81 25.30 3.88 16.57
C HIS A 81 23.88 3.28 16.61
N ASN A 82 22.86 4.07 16.31
CA ASN A 82 21.48 3.55 16.31
C ASN A 82 21.23 2.60 15.13
N SER A 83 21.90 2.83 13.98
CA SER A 83 21.87 1.93 12.84
C SER A 83 22.45 0.56 13.21
N ASP A 84 23.58 0.53 13.91
CA ASP A 84 24.21 -0.70 14.39
C ASP A 84 23.31 -1.44 15.38
N LEU A 85 22.68 -0.73 16.33
CA LEU A 85 21.73 -1.34 17.29
C LEU A 85 20.49 -1.92 16.59
N ALA A 86 19.90 -1.17 15.65
CA ALA A 86 18.77 -1.64 14.85
C ALA A 86 19.14 -2.88 14.04
N THR A 87 20.35 -2.88 13.47
CA THR A 87 20.89 -4.02 12.71
C THR A 87 21.06 -5.22 13.64
N GLU A 88 21.76 -5.10 14.78
CA GLU A 88 21.96 -6.19 15.74
C GLU A 88 20.63 -6.80 16.22
N ALA A 89 19.66 -5.95 16.59
CA ALA A 89 18.34 -6.42 17.02
C ALA A 89 17.60 -7.16 15.90
N GLN A 90 17.67 -6.67 14.67
CA GLN A 90 17.08 -7.34 13.51
C GLN A 90 17.78 -8.68 13.24
N LEU A 91 19.12 -8.75 13.29
CA LEU A 91 19.90 -9.99 13.13
C LEU A 91 19.50 -11.05 14.18
N LYS A 92 19.24 -10.61 15.40
CA LYS A 92 18.78 -11.49 16.49
C LYS A 92 17.37 -12.04 16.24
N MET A 93 16.44 -11.20 15.79
CA MET A 93 15.09 -11.61 15.37
C MET A 93 15.18 -12.63 14.23
N ASN A 94 15.92 -12.27 13.19
CA ASN A 94 16.23 -13.07 12.02
C ASN A 94 16.71 -14.48 12.38
N LYS A 95 17.78 -14.58 13.17
CA LYS A 95 18.32 -15.87 13.67
C LYS A 95 17.28 -16.69 14.45
N ALA A 96 16.40 -16.03 15.20
CA ALA A 96 15.33 -16.70 15.92
C ALA A 96 14.26 -17.25 14.98
N LEU A 97 13.82 -16.47 13.98
CA LEU A 97 12.81 -16.87 13.00
C LEU A 97 13.28 -18.09 12.21
N THR A 98 14.50 -18.08 11.69
CA THR A 98 15.10 -19.24 11.02
C THR A 98 15.05 -20.49 11.87
N LYS A 99 15.46 -20.39 13.15
CA LYS A 99 15.40 -21.53 14.07
C LYS A 99 13.95 -21.99 14.27
N ILE A 100 13.01 -21.06 14.44
CA ILE A 100 11.59 -21.37 14.64
C ILE A 100 11.02 -22.10 13.43
N ILE A 101 11.35 -21.67 12.21
CA ILE A 101 10.93 -22.30 10.95
C ILE A 101 11.47 -23.73 10.86
N ALA A 102 12.78 -23.90 11.07
CA ALA A 102 13.42 -25.22 11.04
C ALA A 102 12.84 -26.18 12.09
N ASP A 103 12.74 -25.74 13.36
CA ASP A 103 12.18 -26.56 14.44
C ASP A 103 10.68 -26.88 14.21
N ALA A 104 9.92 -26.01 13.54
CA ALA A 104 8.49 -26.21 13.29
C ALA A 104 8.20 -27.40 12.35
N ALA A 105 9.14 -27.78 11.48
CA ALA A 105 9.00 -28.92 10.57
C ALA A 105 8.74 -30.26 11.31
N ASP A 106 9.20 -30.40 12.55
CA ASP A 106 9.04 -31.62 13.37
C ASP A 106 7.65 -31.74 14.04
N TYR A 107 6.82 -30.70 13.95
CA TYR A 107 5.55 -30.61 14.65
C TYR A 107 4.35 -30.76 13.71
N LYS A 108 3.38 -31.57 14.12
CA LYS A 108 2.06 -31.67 13.48
C LYS A 108 1.00 -31.16 14.46
N GLY A 109 0.23 -30.16 14.04
CA GLY A 109 -0.82 -29.56 14.86
C GLY A 109 -2.04 -30.48 15.03
N LYS A 110 -2.54 -30.61 16.26
CA LYS A 110 -3.74 -31.41 16.57
C LYS A 110 -5.02 -30.57 16.55
N SER A 111 -4.96 -29.36 17.08
CA SER A 111 -6.09 -28.41 17.09
C SER A 111 -6.07 -27.47 15.88
N LYS A 112 -7.21 -26.84 15.57
CA LYS A 112 -7.27 -25.79 14.52
C LYS A 112 -6.26 -24.67 14.76
N SER A 113 -6.11 -24.23 16.01
CA SER A 113 -5.17 -23.18 16.39
C SER A 113 -3.70 -23.61 16.23
N GLU A 114 -3.37 -24.85 16.59
CA GLU A 114 -2.01 -25.37 16.38
C GLU A 114 -1.67 -25.45 14.89
N LYS A 115 -2.62 -25.91 14.06
CA LYS A 115 -2.44 -25.98 12.60
C LYS A 115 -2.25 -24.59 11.99
N ARG A 116 -3.08 -23.61 12.37
CA ARG A 116 -2.95 -22.23 11.89
C ARG A 116 -1.59 -21.64 12.24
N GLN A 117 -1.15 -21.71 13.51
CA GLN A 117 0.17 -21.17 13.89
C GLN A 117 1.33 -21.85 13.18
N LEU A 118 1.31 -23.18 13.02
CA LEU A 118 2.37 -23.88 12.27
C LEU A 118 2.37 -23.50 10.79
N HIS A 119 1.19 -23.31 10.19
CA HIS A 119 1.08 -22.80 8.84
C HIS A 119 1.64 -21.36 8.71
N LEU A 120 1.32 -20.47 9.65
CA LEU A 120 1.87 -19.11 9.67
C LEU A 120 3.39 -19.10 9.81
N ILE A 121 3.97 -19.99 10.62
CA ILE A 121 5.43 -20.16 10.68
C ILE A 121 5.98 -20.61 9.32
N LYS A 122 5.32 -21.54 8.62
CA LYS A 122 5.77 -22.01 7.30
C LYS A 122 5.84 -20.86 6.27
N LEU A 123 4.89 -19.93 6.33
CA LEU A 123 4.88 -18.76 5.43
C LEU A 123 6.06 -17.79 5.64
N LEU A 124 6.78 -17.89 6.76
CA LEU A 124 7.98 -17.09 7.03
C LEU A 124 9.25 -17.69 6.38
N GLY A 125 9.16 -18.86 5.73
CA GLY A 125 10.26 -19.49 5.00
C GLY A 125 10.58 -18.79 3.67
N GLY A 126 11.23 -19.50 2.76
CA GLY A 126 11.61 -18.98 1.43
C GLY A 126 13.08 -18.58 1.30
N MET A 127 13.90 -18.85 2.32
CA MET A 127 15.35 -18.73 2.25
C MET A 127 15.96 -20.06 1.78
N PRO A 128 17.01 -20.04 0.94
CA PRO A 128 17.77 -21.24 0.59
C PRO A 128 18.34 -21.96 1.81
N ASP A 129 18.55 -23.27 1.74
CA ASP A 129 19.16 -24.03 2.84
C ASP A 129 20.66 -23.72 3.03
N SER A 130 21.37 -23.41 1.94
CA SER A 130 22.80 -23.08 1.95
C SER A 130 23.06 -21.67 2.48
N LYS A 131 24.04 -21.52 3.37
CA LYS A 131 24.45 -20.20 3.89
C LYS A 131 25.02 -19.29 2.82
N ASP A 132 25.80 -19.84 1.91
CA ASP A 132 26.45 -19.07 0.86
C ASP A 132 25.38 -18.48 -0.06
N ASP A 133 24.36 -19.28 -0.38
CA ASP A 133 23.20 -18.86 -1.18
C ASP A 133 22.34 -17.83 -0.45
N GLN A 134 22.10 -17.99 0.86
CA GLN A 134 21.42 -16.99 1.69
C GLN A 134 22.16 -15.65 1.68
N LYS A 135 23.49 -15.69 1.81
CA LYS A 135 24.34 -14.49 1.79
C LYS A 135 24.31 -13.84 0.41
N GLU A 136 24.45 -14.62 -0.66
CA GLU A 136 24.40 -14.10 -2.03
C GLU A 136 23.04 -13.47 -2.34
N LEU A 137 21.93 -14.12 -1.95
CA LEU A 137 20.58 -13.59 -2.11
C LEU A 137 20.41 -12.23 -1.40
N ALA A 138 20.92 -12.13 -0.17
CA ALA A 138 20.95 -10.90 0.62
C ALA A 138 21.79 -9.80 -0.04
N ASP A 139 23.01 -10.11 -0.48
CA ASP A 139 23.91 -9.17 -1.15
C ASP A 139 23.30 -8.65 -2.46
N LEU A 140 22.67 -9.53 -3.26
CA LEU A 140 21.99 -9.17 -4.51
C LEU A 140 20.84 -8.19 -4.25
N GLN A 141 19.98 -8.45 -3.27
CA GLN A 141 18.90 -7.53 -2.92
C GLN A 141 19.44 -6.17 -2.46
N ALA A 142 20.48 -6.17 -1.61
CA ALA A 142 21.10 -4.96 -1.10
C ALA A 142 21.68 -4.11 -2.24
N GLU A 143 22.38 -4.73 -3.20
CA GLU A 143 22.94 -4.01 -4.35
C GLU A 143 21.85 -3.48 -5.28
N MET A 144 20.81 -4.26 -5.59
CA MET A 144 19.66 -3.76 -6.39
C MET A 144 18.97 -2.57 -5.71
N THR A 145 18.76 -2.66 -4.39
CA THR A 145 18.13 -1.60 -3.58
C THR A 145 18.99 -0.34 -3.59
N LYS A 146 20.32 -0.49 -3.50
CA LYS A 146 21.29 0.60 -3.56
C LYS A 146 21.35 1.26 -4.94
N ILE A 147 21.33 0.47 -6.03
CA ILE A 147 21.30 0.99 -7.40
C ILE A 147 20.14 1.96 -7.53
N TYR A 148 18.94 1.53 -7.14
CA TYR A 148 17.77 2.40 -7.23
C TYR A 148 17.92 3.62 -6.32
N SER A 149 18.22 3.45 -5.02
CA SER A 149 18.17 4.57 -4.07
C SER A 149 19.24 5.63 -4.30
N THR A 150 20.32 5.29 -4.99
CA THR A 150 21.44 6.19 -5.28
C THR A 150 21.51 6.67 -6.73
N ALA A 151 20.66 6.11 -7.61
CA ALA A 151 20.62 6.50 -9.02
C ALA A 151 20.27 7.98 -9.20
N LYS A 152 20.90 8.58 -10.21
CA LYS A 152 20.67 9.97 -10.59
C LYS A 152 20.57 10.09 -12.10
N TYR A 153 19.57 10.82 -12.56
CA TYR A 153 19.45 11.20 -13.97
C TYR A 153 19.80 12.67 -14.12
N LEU A 154 20.76 12.97 -15.01
CA LEU A 154 21.30 14.34 -15.18
C LEU A 154 21.74 15.00 -13.86
N GLY A 155 22.29 14.21 -12.93
CA GLY A 155 22.72 14.66 -11.61
C GLY A 155 21.60 14.84 -10.57
N ALA A 156 20.33 14.68 -10.94
CA ALA A 156 19.18 14.78 -10.05
C ALA A 156 18.76 13.39 -9.50
N PRO A 157 18.55 13.24 -8.17
CA PRO A 157 18.00 12.03 -7.56
C PRO A 157 16.50 11.89 -7.86
N LEU A 158 15.95 10.68 -7.69
CA LEU A 158 14.51 10.42 -7.86
C LEU A 158 13.66 11.38 -7.03
N ASP A 159 13.90 11.40 -5.72
CA ASP A 159 13.16 12.21 -4.77
C ASP A 159 14.05 13.31 -4.16
N PRO A 160 13.52 14.55 -4.01
CA PRO A 160 12.24 15.00 -4.55
C PRO A 160 12.33 15.38 -6.05
N ASN A 161 13.52 15.45 -6.66
CA ASN A 161 13.72 16.20 -7.89
C ASN A 161 13.00 15.64 -9.13
N LEU A 162 13.20 14.37 -9.48
CA LEU A 162 12.55 13.79 -10.66
C LEU A 162 11.05 13.59 -10.42
N THR A 163 10.65 13.21 -9.20
CA THR A 163 9.23 13.07 -8.82
C THR A 163 8.49 14.41 -8.87
N ASP A 164 9.07 15.49 -8.34
CA ASP A 164 8.54 16.86 -8.45
C ASP A 164 8.40 17.29 -9.91
N THR A 165 9.35 16.91 -10.76
CA THR A 165 9.31 17.22 -12.19
C THR A 165 8.11 16.55 -12.85
N LEU A 166 7.89 15.24 -12.61
CA LEU A 166 6.72 14.53 -13.15
C LEU A 166 5.40 15.07 -12.59
N ALA A 167 5.36 15.43 -11.31
CA ALA A 167 4.16 15.93 -10.65
C ALA A 167 3.74 17.33 -11.17
N ASN A 168 4.71 18.24 -11.36
CA ASN A 168 4.43 19.65 -11.58
C ASN A 168 4.65 20.12 -13.03
N SER A 169 5.53 19.46 -13.80
CA SER A 169 5.74 19.86 -15.18
C SER A 169 4.53 19.52 -16.04
N ARG A 170 4.31 20.34 -17.07
CA ARG A 170 3.34 20.11 -18.15
C ARG A 170 4.01 20.23 -19.53
N ASP A 171 5.33 20.13 -19.56
CA ASP A 171 6.12 20.08 -20.78
C ASP A 171 6.35 18.61 -21.18
N TYR A 172 5.82 18.23 -22.34
CA TYR A 172 5.85 16.86 -22.83
C TYR A 172 7.28 16.29 -22.91
N ASP A 173 8.23 17.07 -23.45
CA ASP A 173 9.58 16.60 -23.74
C ASP A 173 10.41 16.50 -22.45
N VAL A 174 10.18 17.40 -21.49
CA VAL A 174 10.73 17.29 -20.13
C VAL A 174 10.19 16.05 -19.41
N LEU A 175 8.88 15.81 -19.46
CA LEU A 175 8.25 14.64 -18.84
C LEU A 175 8.78 13.34 -19.47
N LEU A 176 8.91 13.30 -20.80
CA LEU A 176 9.44 12.16 -21.54
C LEU A 176 10.89 11.86 -21.16
N SER A 177 11.75 12.88 -21.21
CA SER A 177 13.17 12.77 -20.86
C SER A 177 13.35 12.29 -19.43
N THR A 178 12.56 12.80 -18.49
CA THR A 178 12.64 12.43 -17.07
C THR A 178 12.18 10.98 -16.85
N TYR A 179 11.05 10.59 -17.44
CA TYR A 179 10.47 9.26 -17.30
C TYR A 179 11.37 8.15 -17.87
N ILE A 180 11.92 8.36 -19.08
CA ILE A 180 12.84 7.40 -19.71
C ILE A 180 14.23 7.47 -19.08
N GLY A 181 14.69 8.67 -18.73
CA GLY A 181 15.96 8.89 -18.07
C GLY A 181 16.12 8.10 -16.78
N TRP A 182 15.09 8.12 -15.93
CA TRP A 182 15.04 7.31 -14.70
C TRP A 182 15.21 5.81 -14.99
N ARG A 183 14.43 5.27 -15.95
CA ARG A 183 14.49 3.85 -16.34
C ARG A 183 15.88 3.46 -16.84
N ASN A 184 16.54 4.33 -17.59
CA ASN A 184 17.86 4.06 -18.16
C ASN A 184 18.98 4.03 -17.11
N VAL A 185 18.86 4.79 -16.01
CA VAL A 185 19.87 4.81 -14.94
C VAL A 185 19.64 3.76 -13.85
N THR A 186 18.54 3.02 -13.89
CA THR A 186 18.23 1.94 -12.92
C THR A 186 18.08 0.57 -13.56
N GLY A 187 17.20 0.44 -14.55
CA GLY A 187 16.74 -0.84 -15.10
C GLY A 187 17.90 -1.71 -15.61
N PRO A 188 18.70 -1.24 -16.57
CA PRO A 188 19.80 -2.01 -17.15
C PRO A 188 20.80 -2.52 -16.11
N LEU A 189 21.09 -1.73 -15.07
CA LEU A 189 22.01 -2.10 -13.99
C LEU A 189 21.42 -3.16 -13.05
N THR A 190 20.09 -3.14 -12.87
CA THR A 190 19.37 -4.05 -11.98
C THR A 190 19.12 -5.42 -12.62
N LYS A 191 18.89 -5.47 -13.93
CA LYS A 191 18.51 -6.68 -14.68
C LYS A 191 19.38 -7.91 -14.37
N PRO A 192 20.72 -7.89 -14.52
CA PRO A 192 21.55 -9.08 -14.30
C PRO A 192 21.58 -9.54 -12.84
N LEU A 193 21.38 -8.61 -11.88
CA LEU A 193 21.28 -8.96 -10.46
C LEU A 193 19.94 -9.63 -10.17
N TYR A 194 18.87 -9.12 -10.78
CA TYR A 194 17.52 -9.66 -10.61
C TYR A 194 17.38 -11.08 -11.17
N GLU A 195 18.05 -11.40 -12.28
CA GLU A 195 18.09 -12.77 -12.84
C GLU A 195 18.66 -13.79 -11.85
N LYS A 196 19.81 -13.48 -11.25
CA LYS A 196 20.43 -14.33 -10.22
C LYS A 196 19.57 -14.40 -8.96
N PHE A 197 19.02 -13.26 -8.56
CA PHE A 197 18.12 -13.15 -7.42
C PHE A 197 16.91 -14.09 -7.56
N VAL A 198 16.26 -14.11 -8.72
CA VAL A 198 15.10 -14.98 -8.99
C VAL A 198 15.48 -16.46 -8.83
N THR A 199 16.67 -16.85 -9.31
CA THR A 199 17.15 -18.23 -9.19
C THR A 199 17.32 -18.64 -7.72
N LEU A 200 18.02 -17.84 -6.93
CA LEU A 200 18.24 -18.13 -5.50
C LEU A 200 16.95 -18.05 -4.69
N SER A 201 16.08 -17.07 -4.97
CA SER A 201 14.78 -16.94 -4.30
C SER A 201 13.89 -18.15 -4.56
N ASN A 202 13.86 -18.65 -5.81
CA ASN A 202 13.11 -19.86 -6.14
C ASN A 202 13.70 -21.12 -5.50
N GLN A 203 15.03 -21.23 -5.41
CA GLN A 203 15.66 -22.31 -4.66
C GLN A 203 15.17 -22.31 -3.20
N GLY A 204 15.16 -21.14 -2.55
CA GLY A 204 14.61 -21.00 -1.20
C GLY A 204 13.14 -21.37 -1.09
N ALA A 205 12.30 -21.03 -2.07
CA ALA A 205 10.91 -21.46 -2.08
C ALA A 205 10.77 -22.99 -2.22
N HIS A 206 11.56 -23.61 -3.10
CA HIS A 206 11.59 -25.06 -3.30
C HIS A 206 12.03 -25.83 -2.06
N ASP A 207 13.09 -25.39 -1.40
CA ASP A 207 13.59 -25.98 -0.14
C ASP A 207 12.50 -25.97 0.94
N ASN A 208 11.60 -24.98 0.89
CA ASN A 208 10.47 -24.82 1.81
C ASN A 208 9.16 -25.48 1.31
N GLY A 209 9.22 -26.24 0.22
CA GLY A 209 8.11 -27.03 -0.32
C GLY A 209 7.05 -26.21 -1.04
N TYR A 210 7.48 -25.20 -1.79
CA TYR A 210 6.68 -24.43 -2.75
C TYR A 210 7.26 -24.55 -4.16
N ASP A 211 6.43 -24.34 -5.19
CA ASP A 211 6.87 -24.45 -6.59
C ASP A 211 7.74 -23.28 -7.05
N ASP A 212 7.56 -22.10 -6.47
CA ASP A 212 8.36 -20.91 -6.73
C ASP A 212 8.09 -19.85 -5.66
N THR A 213 8.85 -18.75 -5.71
CA THR A 213 8.68 -17.61 -4.78
C THR A 213 7.26 -17.02 -4.84
N GLY A 214 6.68 -16.93 -6.03
CA GLY A 214 5.32 -16.42 -6.23
C GLY A 214 4.27 -17.33 -5.59
N ALA A 215 4.42 -18.65 -5.68
CA ALA A 215 3.55 -19.62 -5.03
C ALA A 215 3.62 -19.52 -3.49
N LEU A 216 4.81 -19.33 -2.93
CA LEU A 216 4.98 -19.04 -1.50
C LEU A 216 4.21 -17.77 -1.09
N TRP A 217 4.29 -16.71 -1.88
CA TRP A 217 3.59 -15.46 -1.59
C TRP A 217 2.07 -15.64 -1.64
N ARG A 218 1.55 -16.27 -2.70
CA ARG A 218 0.12 -16.50 -2.86
C ARG A 218 -0.46 -17.45 -1.80
N ALA A 219 0.36 -18.34 -1.24
CA ALA A 219 -0.05 -19.19 -0.12
C ALA A 219 -0.42 -18.41 1.16
N GLY A 220 -0.04 -17.13 1.25
CA GLY A 220 -0.47 -16.23 2.32
C GLY A 220 -1.96 -15.85 2.30
N TYR A 221 -2.67 -16.14 1.21
CA TYR A 221 -4.09 -15.78 1.03
C TYR A 221 -5.08 -16.90 1.36
N ASP A 222 -4.68 -17.90 2.14
CA ASP A 222 -5.59 -18.93 2.65
C ASP A 222 -6.41 -19.66 1.56
N MET A 223 -5.87 -19.75 0.35
CA MET A 223 -6.46 -20.40 -0.82
C MET A 223 -5.37 -20.89 -1.78
N SER A 224 -5.73 -21.62 -2.84
CA SER A 224 -4.72 -22.06 -3.83
C SER A 224 -4.19 -20.87 -4.63
N SER A 225 -2.96 -21.01 -5.15
CA SER A 225 -2.33 -20.00 -6.03
C SER A 225 -3.19 -19.66 -7.25
N ASP A 226 -3.87 -20.66 -7.81
CA ASP A 226 -4.71 -20.52 -9.00
C ASP A 226 -6.01 -19.81 -8.65
N ASP A 227 -6.71 -20.25 -7.59
CA ASP A 227 -7.95 -19.60 -7.13
C ASP A 227 -7.71 -18.13 -6.78
N PHE A 228 -6.57 -17.80 -6.16
CA PHE A 228 -6.22 -16.42 -5.86
C PHE A 228 -6.00 -15.60 -7.13
N THR A 229 -5.28 -16.16 -8.10
CA THR A 229 -5.00 -15.50 -9.38
C THR A 229 -6.30 -15.23 -10.16
N GLU A 230 -7.19 -16.24 -10.23
CA GLU A 230 -8.51 -16.13 -10.85
C GLU A 230 -9.40 -15.11 -10.12
N LEU A 231 -9.37 -15.08 -8.78
CA LEU A 231 -10.13 -14.11 -7.99
C LEU A 231 -9.72 -12.68 -8.31
N ILE A 232 -8.41 -12.39 -8.36
CA ILE A 232 -7.90 -11.05 -8.65
C ILE A 232 -8.31 -10.64 -10.08
N GLU A 233 -8.16 -11.52 -11.08
CA GLU A 233 -8.57 -11.23 -12.45
C GLU A 233 -10.08 -10.99 -12.55
N LYS A 234 -10.89 -11.82 -11.88
CA LYS A 234 -12.34 -11.67 -11.82
C LYS A 234 -12.74 -10.31 -11.25
N VAL A 235 -12.15 -9.89 -10.13
CA VAL A 235 -12.52 -8.62 -9.48
C VAL A 235 -12.00 -7.43 -10.27
N TRP A 236 -10.81 -7.53 -10.89
CA TRP A 236 -10.35 -6.51 -11.83
C TRP A 236 -11.36 -6.29 -12.96
N ASN A 237 -11.86 -7.37 -13.56
CA ASN A 237 -12.86 -7.29 -14.63
C ASN A 237 -14.20 -6.69 -14.18
N GLN A 238 -14.55 -6.76 -12.89
CA GLN A 238 -15.72 -6.05 -12.36
C GLN A 238 -15.51 -4.53 -12.39
N VAL A 239 -14.32 -4.06 -12.01
CA VAL A 239 -14.00 -2.62 -11.91
C VAL A 239 -13.56 -2.02 -13.26
N LEU A 240 -13.09 -2.85 -14.19
CA LEU A 240 -12.58 -2.44 -15.50
C LEU A 240 -13.48 -1.45 -16.25
N PRO A 241 -14.83 -1.58 -16.31
CA PRO A 241 -15.67 -0.60 -17.00
C PRO A 241 -15.56 0.82 -16.44
N LEU A 242 -15.43 0.98 -15.12
CA LEU A 242 -15.20 2.29 -14.50
C LEU A 242 -13.82 2.84 -14.87
N TYR A 243 -12.79 1.99 -14.84
CA TYR A 243 -11.44 2.38 -15.25
C TYR A 243 -11.39 2.79 -16.73
N GLU A 244 -12.05 2.05 -17.62
CA GLU A 244 -12.11 2.38 -19.05
C GLU A 244 -12.76 3.75 -19.31
N GLN A 245 -13.81 4.10 -18.55
CA GLN A 245 -14.43 5.42 -18.63
C GLN A 245 -13.51 6.53 -18.12
N LEU A 246 -12.83 6.30 -17.00
CA LEU A 246 -11.84 7.24 -16.44
C LEU A 246 -10.67 7.44 -17.41
N HIS A 247 -10.09 6.36 -17.90
CA HIS A 247 -9.00 6.35 -18.89
C HIS A 247 -9.40 7.12 -20.15
N CYS A 248 -10.60 6.87 -20.69
CA CYS A 248 -11.12 7.52 -21.89
C CYS A 248 -11.24 9.04 -21.72
N TYR A 249 -11.72 9.49 -20.56
CA TYR A 249 -11.82 10.90 -20.22
C TYR A 249 -10.44 11.54 -20.08
N VAL A 250 -9.53 10.91 -19.33
CA VAL A 250 -8.16 11.40 -19.12
C VAL A 250 -7.40 11.48 -20.46
N ARG A 251 -7.52 10.46 -21.32
CA ARG A 251 -6.92 10.47 -22.65
C ARG A 251 -7.40 11.65 -23.49
N ALA A 252 -8.70 11.93 -23.49
CA ALA A 252 -9.26 13.08 -24.19
C ALA A 252 -8.71 14.41 -23.66
N LYS A 253 -8.60 14.57 -22.34
CA LYS A 253 -8.03 15.78 -21.71
C LYS A 253 -6.55 15.96 -21.99
N LEU A 254 -5.77 14.88 -21.96
CA LEU A 254 -4.37 14.94 -22.35
C LEU A 254 -4.22 15.28 -23.85
N ALA A 255 -5.09 14.75 -24.71
CA ALA A 255 -5.08 15.09 -26.14
C ALA A 255 -5.45 16.55 -26.40
N GLU A 256 -6.37 17.14 -25.64
CA GLU A 256 -6.67 18.58 -25.65
C GLU A 256 -5.42 19.41 -25.27
N LYS A 257 -4.62 18.94 -24.31
CA LYS A 257 -3.42 19.65 -23.82
C LYS A 257 -2.20 19.50 -24.72
N TYR A 258 -1.91 18.29 -25.18
CA TYR A 258 -0.64 17.93 -25.84
C TYR A 258 -0.79 17.65 -27.35
N GLY A 259 -2.01 17.62 -27.87
CA GLY A 259 -2.31 17.26 -29.25
C GLY A 259 -2.47 15.76 -29.47
N LYS A 260 -3.31 15.39 -30.44
CA LYS A 260 -3.64 13.99 -30.75
C LYS A 260 -2.42 13.18 -31.17
N ASP A 261 -1.52 13.75 -31.97
CA ASP A 261 -0.31 13.06 -32.44
C ASP A 261 0.62 12.61 -31.30
N ARG A 262 0.52 13.25 -30.13
CA ARG A 262 1.33 12.94 -28.95
C ARG A 262 0.61 12.02 -27.95
N VAL A 263 -0.71 11.86 -28.03
CA VAL A 263 -1.53 11.19 -27.00
C VAL A 263 -2.43 10.09 -27.54
N GLU A 264 -3.15 10.32 -28.64
CA GLU A 264 -4.04 9.34 -29.27
C GLU A 264 -3.21 8.40 -30.16
N LEU A 265 -2.43 7.53 -29.52
CA LEU A 265 -1.72 6.46 -30.22
C LEU A 265 -2.77 5.57 -30.93
N GLU A 266 -2.50 5.13 -32.17
CA GLU A 266 -3.49 4.51 -33.09
C GLU A 266 -4.37 3.41 -32.47
N ASP A 267 -3.91 2.77 -31.40
CA ASP A 267 -4.55 1.66 -30.69
C ASP A 267 -5.31 2.05 -29.40
N GLY A 268 -5.45 3.35 -29.11
CA GLY A 268 -6.16 3.86 -27.92
C GLY A 268 -5.33 3.91 -26.64
N PHE A 269 -4.02 3.67 -26.70
CA PHE A 269 -3.15 3.80 -25.52
C PHE A 269 -2.84 5.25 -25.17
N MET A 270 -2.56 5.52 -23.89
CA MET A 270 -1.96 6.80 -23.45
C MET A 270 -0.43 6.66 -23.25
N PRO A 271 0.38 7.69 -23.55
CA PRO A 271 1.79 7.70 -23.17
C PRO A 271 1.95 7.72 -21.65
N ALA A 272 2.68 6.75 -21.10
CA ALA A 272 2.79 6.57 -19.65
C ALA A 272 3.37 7.79 -18.89
N HIS A 273 4.30 8.54 -19.51
CA HIS A 273 4.97 9.68 -18.90
C HIS A 273 4.10 10.92 -18.61
N LEU A 274 2.83 10.97 -19.06
CA LEU A 274 1.97 12.15 -18.94
C LEU A 274 1.07 12.17 -17.71
N LEU A 275 1.19 11.16 -16.85
CA LEU A 275 0.20 10.87 -15.81
C LEU A 275 0.63 11.38 -14.42
N GLY A 276 1.54 12.33 -14.35
CA GLY A 276 1.90 13.01 -13.10
C GLY A 276 2.75 12.20 -12.12
N ASN A 277 3.09 10.95 -12.44
CA ASN A 277 3.84 10.05 -11.57
C ASN A 277 4.88 9.25 -12.36
N MET A 278 6.05 8.97 -11.74
CA MET A 278 7.17 8.24 -12.37
C MET A 278 6.81 6.85 -12.91
N TRP A 279 5.77 6.22 -12.37
CA TRP A 279 5.28 4.89 -12.76
C TRP A 279 3.85 4.91 -13.29
N SER A 280 3.25 6.10 -13.44
CA SER A 280 1.87 6.23 -13.92
C SER A 280 0.83 5.51 -13.04
N GLN A 281 1.17 5.24 -11.78
CA GLN A 281 0.33 4.50 -10.84
C GLN A 281 -0.72 5.39 -10.16
N ASP A 282 -0.45 6.69 -10.09
CA ASP A 282 -1.28 7.70 -9.44
C ASP A 282 -1.41 8.88 -10.40
N TRP A 283 -2.64 9.30 -10.71
CA TRP A 283 -2.94 10.35 -11.68
C TRP A 283 -3.41 11.65 -11.01
N SER A 284 -3.36 11.71 -9.70
CA SER A 284 -3.85 12.84 -8.91
C SER A 284 -3.10 14.14 -9.18
N HIS A 285 -1.80 14.06 -9.50
CA HIS A 285 -0.96 15.21 -9.83
C HIS A 285 -1.36 15.93 -11.13
N ILE A 286 -2.22 15.35 -11.97
CA ILE A 286 -2.76 16.00 -13.17
C ILE A 286 -4.22 16.43 -13.02
N TYR A 287 -4.77 16.41 -11.80
CA TYR A 287 -6.17 16.78 -11.54
C TYR A 287 -6.54 18.19 -12.04
N ASP A 288 -5.59 19.13 -12.05
CA ASP A 288 -5.75 20.48 -12.63
C ASP A 288 -6.11 20.46 -14.12
N LEU A 289 -5.67 19.46 -14.87
CA LEU A 289 -6.04 19.27 -16.28
C LEU A 289 -7.40 18.60 -16.46
N LEU A 290 -7.90 17.96 -15.41
CA LEU A 290 -9.03 17.03 -15.44
C LEU A 290 -10.28 17.57 -14.75
N ILE A 291 -10.17 18.62 -13.95
CA ILE A 291 -11.29 19.18 -13.19
C ILE A 291 -12.41 19.66 -14.14
N PRO A 292 -13.63 19.08 -14.08
CA PRO A 292 -14.68 19.44 -15.02
C PRO A 292 -15.38 20.76 -14.69
N TYR A 293 -15.54 21.06 -13.41
CA TYR A 293 -16.22 22.26 -12.93
C TYR A 293 -15.21 23.16 -12.21
N THR A 294 -14.48 23.97 -12.96
CA THR A 294 -13.38 24.82 -12.43
C THR A 294 -13.86 25.89 -11.45
N ASP A 295 -15.12 26.29 -11.54
CA ASP A 295 -15.72 27.29 -10.64
C ASP A 295 -16.17 26.69 -9.29
N VAL A 296 -16.08 25.36 -9.14
CA VAL A 296 -16.44 24.62 -7.93
C VAL A 296 -15.17 24.20 -7.20
N LEU A 297 -14.88 24.89 -6.09
CA LEU A 297 -13.66 24.67 -5.31
C LEU A 297 -13.66 23.28 -4.64
N PRO A 298 -12.53 22.56 -4.67
CA PRO A 298 -12.34 21.38 -3.84
C PRO A 298 -12.54 21.69 -2.34
N ILE A 299 -13.03 20.72 -1.57
CA ILE A 299 -13.23 20.88 -0.11
C ILE A 299 -11.89 20.80 0.62
N ASP A 300 -11.21 21.93 0.79
CA ASP A 300 -9.96 21.99 1.56
C ASP A 300 -10.22 22.52 2.97
N VAL A 301 -9.99 21.69 3.99
CA VAL A 301 -10.08 22.10 5.39
C VAL A 301 -8.79 22.73 5.93
N THR A 302 -7.69 22.72 5.16
CA THR A 302 -6.40 23.30 5.56
C THR A 302 -6.52 24.75 6.05
N PRO A 303 -7.19 25.67 5.34
CA PRO A 303 -7.31 27.06 5.81
C PRO A 303 -8.07 27.17 7.13
N GLU A 304 -9.07 26.30 7.35
CA GLU A 304 -9.86 26.31 8.58
C GLU A 304 -9.11 25.64 9.75
N LEU A 305 -8.32 24.59 9.51
CA LEU A 305 -7.39 24.02 10.49
C LEU A 305 -6.41 25.10 10.99
N VAL A 306 -5.76 25.81 10.07
CA VAL A 306 -4.82 26.90 10.41
C VAL A 306 -5.53 28.02 11.17
N LYS A 307 -6.71 28.44 10.70
CA LYS A 307 -7.50 29.50 11.34
C LYS A 307 -7.95 29.15 12.76
N GLN A 308 -8.27 27.88 13.03
CA GLN A 308 -8.64 27.41 14.36
C GLN A 308 -7.43 27.15 15.27
N GLY A 309 -6.20 27.33 14.75
CA GLY A 309 -4.98 27.12 15.52
C GLY A 309 -4.65 25.65 15.77
N TYR A 310 -5.05 24.76 14.85
CA TYR A 310 -4.59 23.37 14.90
C TYR A 310 -3.07 23.31 14.76
N ASP A 311 -2.50 22.36 15.50
CA ASP A 311 -1.11 21.92 15.45
C ASP A 311 -1.10 20.39 15.31
N ALA A 312 0.09 19.79 15.19
CA ALA A 312 0.20 18.34 15.07
C ALA A 312 -0.52 17.60 16.21
N TYR A 313 -0.30 18.02 17.46
CA TYR A 313 -0.91 17.37 18.62
C TYR A 313 -2.45 17.37 18.53
N THR A 314 -3.05 18.52 18.24
CA THR A 314 -4.50 18.69 18.14
C THR A 314 -5.10 17.97 16.91
N MET A 315 -4.37 17.86 15.80
CA MET A 315 -4.79 17.01 14.66
C MET A 315 -4.81 15.53 15.04
N HIS A 316 -3.80 15.04 15.76
CA HIS A 316 -3.79 13.67 16.30
C HIS A 316 -4.92 13.44 17.31
N ARG A 317 -5.26 14.45 18.12
CA ARG A 317 -6.42 14.40 19.04
C ARG A 317 -7.76 14.39 18.31
N LEU A 318 -7.87 15.12 17.21
CA LEU A 318 -9.05 15.13 16.37
C LEU A 318 -9.28 13.74 15.77
N SER A 319 -8.22 13.10 15.27
CA SER A 319 -8.30 11.72 14.77
C SER A 319 -8.67 10.72 15.88
N GLU A 320 -8.06 10.81 17.07
CA GLU A 320 -8.46 9.98 18.22
C GLU A 320 -9.96 10.16 18.54
N SER A 321 -10.49 11.38 18.38
CA SER A 321 -11.91 11.66 18.63
C SER A 321 -12.83 10.89 17.68
N PHE A 322 -12.43 10.71 16.41
CA PHE A 322 -13.15 9.90 15.44
C PHE A 322 -13.24 8.45 15.93
N TYR A 323 -12.11 7.82 16.27
CA TYR A 323 -12.10 6.43 16.74
C TYR A 323 -12.83 6.24 18.07
N LYS A 324 -12.71 7.19 19.01
CA LYS A 324 -13.48 7.17 20.26
C LYS A 324 -14.99 7.30 20.03
N SER A 325 -15.41 8.05 19.01
CA SER A 325 -16.83 8.17 18.63
C SER A 325 -17.43 6.82 18.23
N LEU A 326 -16.62 5.92 17.64
CA LEU A 326 -16.98 4.54 17.33
C LEU A 326 -17.04 3.63 18.57
N GLY A 327 -16.64 4.13 19.73
CA GLY A 327 -16.61 3.39 20.99
C GLY A 327 -15.31 2.63 21.23
N TYR A 328 -14.21 3.03 20.60
CA TYR A 328 -12.88 2.48 20.85
C TYR A 328 -12.24 3.13 22.08
N ASP A 329 -11.24 2.45 22.63
CA ASP A 329 -10.44 2.96 23.75
C ASP A 329 -9.68 4.23 23.31
N PRO A 330 -9.37 5.17 24.22
CA PRO A 330 -8.40 6.21 23.90
C PRO A 330 -7.02 5.60 23.61
N LEU A 331 -6.21 6.31 22.83
CA LEU A 331 -4.82 5.94 22.66
C LEU A 331 -4.10 5.98 24.02
N PRO A 332 -3.15 5.06 24.27
CA PRO A 332 -2.50 4.96 25.57
C PRO A 332 -1.63 6.20 25.86
N GLN A 333 -1.33 6.45 27.13
CA GLN A 333 -0.47 7.59 27.52
C GLN A 333 0.94 7.51 26.91
N THR A 334 1.41 6.31 26.59
CA THR A 334 2.65 6.05 25.85
C THR A 334 2.66 6.70 24.48
N PHE A 335 1.54 6.64 23.74
CA PHE A 335 1.39 7.31 22.45
C PHE A 335 1.70 8.80 22.56
N TRP A 336 1.05 9.50 23.49
CA TRP A 336 1.23 10.95 23.62
C TRP A 336 2.61 11.36 24.14
N LYS A 337 3.29 10.48 24.88
CA LYS A 337 4.61 10.77 25.49
C LYS A 337 5.80 10.37 24.62
N LYS A 338 5.63 9.34 23.79
CA LYS A 338 6.75 8.70 23.06
C LYS A 338 6.66 8.85 21.55
N SER A 339 5.50 9.18 20.98
CA SER A 339 5.38 9.43 19.54
C SER A 339 6.16 10.65 19.08
N MET A 340 6.64 10.61 17.84
CA MET A 340 7.23 11.74 17.14
C MET A 340 6.15 12.35 16.25
N LEU A 341 5.39 13.31 16.78
CA LEU A 341 4.28 13.97 16.06
C LEU A 341 4.74 15.15 15.20
N THR A 342 5.97 15.61 15.37
CA THR A 342 6.55 16.74 14.62
C THR A 342 8.01 16.42 14.30
N ARG A 343 8.55 17.06 13.26
CA ARG A 343 9.97 16.93 12.94
C ARG A 343 10.82 17.61 14.04
N PRO A 344 11.74 16.90 14.70
CA PRO A 344 12.68 17.52 15.62
C PRO A 344 13.67 18.41 14.88
N ALA A 345 14.10 19.51 15.52
CA ALA A 345 15.07 20.45 14.93
C ALA A 345 16.53 20.07 15.19
N ASP A 346 16.77 19.18 16.15
CA ASP A 346 18.10 18.85 16.70
C ASP A 346 18.72 17.58 16.10
N ARG A 347 18.00 16.85 15.25
CA ARG A 347 18.46 15.57 14.67
C ARG A 347 17.77 15.22 13.36
N GLU A 348 18.42 14.35 12.59
CA GLU A 348 17.84 13.76 11.39
C GLU A 348 16.96 12.55 11.72
N VAL A 349 15.86 12.43 10.98
CA VAL A 349 14.82 11.42 11.21
C VAL A 349 14.22 10.95 9.90
N VAL A 350 13.60 9.77 9.91
CA VAL A 350 12.75 9.31 8.82
C VAL A 350 11.37 9.95 9.00
N CYS A 351 11.00 10.88 8.12
CA CYS A 351 9.73 11.62 8.23
C CYS A 351 8.49 10.90 7.70
N HIS A 352 8.66 9.85 6.89
CA HIS A 352 7.55 9.07 6.36
C HIS A 352 6.69 8.54 7.51
N ALA A 353 5.38 8.75 7.40
CA ALA A 353 4.43 8.39 8.44
C ALA A 353 4.45 6.87 8.68
N SER A 354 4.49 6.45 9.94
CA SER A 354 4.31 5.04 10.29
C SER A 354 3.78 4.85 11.71
N ALA A 355 2.97 3.80 11.87
CA ALA A 355 2.40 3.31 13.12
C ALA A 355 3.20 2.13 13.69
N TRP A 356 3.32 2.06 15.02
CA TRP A 356 4.19 1.10 15.72
C TRP A 356 3.53 0.51 16.96
N ASP A 357 3.56 -0.83 17.07
CA ASP A 357 3.25 -1.59 18.29
C ASP A 357 4.54 -2.14 18.92
N PHE A 358 4.78 -1.78 20.18
CA PHE A 358 5.92 -2.25 20.97
C PHE A 358 5.52 -3.34 21.96
N GLY A 359 4.24 -3.73 21.99
CA GLY A 359 3.66 -4.58 23.02
C GLY A 359 3.26 -3.81 24.28
N ASP A 360 2.62 -4.50 25.23
CA ASP A 360 2.26 -3.95 26.56
C ASP A 360 1.47 -2.62 26.58
N ASN A 361 0.68 -2.34 25.53
CA ASN A 361 -0.03 -1.08 25.27
C ASN A 361 0.91 0.13 25.06
N ASP A 362 2.11 -0.09 24.50
CA ASP A 362 2.98 0.96 23.98
C ASP A 362 2.78 1.06 22.46
N LEU A 363 1.99 2.06 22.06
CA LEU A 363 1.67 2.38 20.68
C LEU A 363 2.30 3.73 20.36
N ARG A 364 2.95 3.86 19.21
CA ARG A 364 3.58 5.12 18.80
C ARG A 364 3.31 5.40 17.33
N ILE A 365 3.36 6.68 16.96
CA ILE A 365 3.34 7.14 15.58
C ILE A 365 4.56 8.01 15.34
N LYS A 366 5.19 7.83 14.19
CA LYS A 366 6.30 8.66 13.71
C LYS A 366 5.82 9.37 12.46
N MET A 367 5.64 10.69 12.55
CA MET A 367 5.17 11.51 11.43
C MET A 367 5.69 12.94 11.60
N CYS A 368 6.25 13.51 10.54
CA CYS A 368 6.60 14.93 10.49
C CYS A 368 5.38 15.79 10.13
N THR A 369 4.35 15.79 10.99
CA THR A 369 3.06 16.40 10.69
C THR A 369 3.16 17.90 10.43
N THR A 370 2.54 18.30 9.33
CA THR A 370 2.24 19.66 8.91
C THR A 370 0.72 19.90 9.00
N VAL A 371 0.31 21.16 9.16
CA VAL A 371 -1.11 21.49 9.34
C VAL A 371 -1.79 21.59 7.98
N THR A 372 -2.16 20.43 7.43
CA THR A 372 -2.83 20.28 6.13
C THR A 372 -3.97 19.26 6.22
N GLN A 373 -4.94 19.34 5.31
CA GLN A 373 -5.97 18.31 5.15
C GLN A 373 -5.33 16.96 4.80
N GLU A 374 -4.29 16.97 3.97
CA GLU A 374 -3.52 15.81 3.58
C GLU A 374 -2.99 15.05 4.80
N ASP A 375 -2.21 15.72 5.65
CA ASP A 375 -1.66 15.12 6.86
C ASP A 375 -2.78 14.75 7.85
N LEU A 376 -3.90 15.47 7.85
CA LEU A 376 -5.06 15.06 8.65
C LEU A 376 -5.59 13.68 8.22
N LEU A 377 -5.67 13.41 6.91
CA LEU A 377 -6.09 12.09 6.41
C LEU A 377 -5.05 11.03 6.74
N THR A 378 -3.76 11.31 6.50
CA THR A 378 -2.66 10.41 6.89
C THR A 378 -2.70 10.06 8.38
N ILE A 379 -2.97 11.03 9.26
CA ILE A 379 -3.13 10.75 10.70
C ILE A 379 -4.28 9.77 10.95
N HIS A 380 -5.42 9.92 10.27
CA HIS A 380 -6.53 8.96 10.40
C HIS A 380 -6.13 7.59 9.90
N HIS A 381 -5.44 7.50 8.76
CA HIS A 381 -4.93 6.25 8.24
C HIS A 381 -4.00 5.54 9.24
N GLU A 382 -2.95 6.24 9.69
CA GLU A 382 -1.93 5.68 10.58
C GLU A 382 -2.46 5.32 11.97
N GLN A 383 -3.34 6.15 12.55
CA GLN A 383 -4.01 5.78 13.79
C GLN A 383 -4.93 4.56 13.59
N GLY A 384 -5.42 4.31 12.38
CA GLY A 384 -6.16 3.10 12.02
C GLY A 384 -5.35 1.82 12.24
N HIS A 385 -4.07 1.82 11.85
CA HIS A 385 -3.14 0.73 12.17
C HIS A 385 -3.01 0.54 13.68
N LEU A 386 -2.77 1.61 14.44
CA LEU A 386 -2.66 1.53 15.91
C LEU A 386 -3.92 0.97 16.58
N TYR A 387 -5.10 1.33 16.07
CA TYR A 387 -6.35 0.78 16.57
C TYR A 387 -6.51 -0.70 16.22
N TYR A 388 -6.03 -1.14 15.06
CA TYR A 388 -6.00 -2.55 14.72
C TYR A 388 -5.07 -3.33 15.67
N ASP A 389 -3.84 -2.85 15.82
CA ASP A 389 -2.81 -3.40 16.72
C ASP A 389 -3.35 -3.53 18.14
N HIS A 390 -3.95 -2.43 18.63
CA HIS A 390 -4.60 -2.42 19.92
C HIS A 390 -5.65 -3.50 20.01
N HIS A 391 -6.52 -3.68 19.03
CA HIS A 391 -7.61 -4.65 19.11
C HIS A 391 -7.14 -6.11 19.16
N TYR A 392 -6.09 -6.49 18.42
CA TYR A 392 -5.57 -7.86 18.45
C TYR A 392 -4.43 -8.10 19.46
N ARG A 393 -3.95 -7.07 20.19
CA ARG A 393 -2.81 -7.17 21.14
C ARG A 393 -2.86 -8.33 22.16
N LYS A 394 -4.05 -8.86 22.46
CA LYS A 394 -4.24 -10.00 23.38
C LYS A 394 -4.10 -11.37 22.71
N GLN A 395 -3.97 -11.42 21.39
CA GLN A 395 -3.70 -12.64 20.65
C GLN A 395 -2.26 -13.12 20.93
N PRO A 396 -1.96 -14.42 20.72
CA PRO A 396 -0.58 -14.90 20.62
C PRO A 396 0.21 -14.10 19.56
N ALA A 397 1.52 -13.90 19.76
CA ALA A 397 2.40 -13.16 18.85
C ALA A 397 2.21 -13.54 17.36
N LEU A 398 2.12 -14.84 17.05
CA LEU A 398 1.91 -15.33 15.68
C LEU A 398 0.58 -14.89 15.03
N TYR A 399 -0.37 -14.37 15.82
CA TYR A 399 -1.65 -13.86 15.35
C TYR A 399 -1.76 -12.33 15.39
N ARG A 400 -0.74 -11.61 15.87
CA ARG A 400 -0.74 -10.15 15.99
C ARG A 400 -0.23 -9.50 14.70
N ASP A 401 -1.08 -9.56 13.69
CA ASP A 401 -0.84 -9.04 12.35
C ASP A 401 -2.21 -9.07 11.62
N ALA A 402 -2.29 -8.49 10.44
CA ALA A 402 -3.52 -8.44 9.66
C ALA A 402 -3.93 -9.80 9.10
N ALA A 403 -5.25 -10.04 9.00
CA ALA A 403 -5.81 -11.31 8.50
C ALA A 403 -5.27 -11.74 7.12
N ALA A 404 -5.03 -10.76 6.24
CA ALA A 404 -4.19 -10.83 5.04
C ALA A 404 -3.41 -9.50 4.94
N ASP A 405 -2.35 -9.43 4.15
CA ASP A 405 -1.51 -8.21 4.06
C ASP A 405 -2.27 -6.96 3.60
N PHE A 406 -3.30 -7.13 2.77
CA PHE A 406 -4.17 -6.04 2.33
C PHE A 406 -5.14 -5.48 3.39
N PHE A 407 -5.31 -6.15 4.54
CA PHE A 407 -6.22 -5.67 5.60
C PHE A 407 -5.65 -4.48 6.37
N HIS A 408 -4.33 -4.45 6.63
CA HIS A 408 -3.71 -3.33 7.35
C HIS A 408 -3.98 -2.01 6.61
N GLU A 409 -3.62 -1.97 5.33
CA GLU A 409 -3.83 -0.80 4.47
C GLU A 409 -5.31 -0.41 4.32
N ALA A 410 -6.21 -1.40 4.25
CA ALA A 410 -7.64 -1.10 4.09
C ALA A 410 -8.29 -0.45 5.31
N ILE A 411 -7.77 -0.68 6.53
CA ILE A 411 -8.41 -0.20 7.76
C ILE A 411 -8.33 1.31 7.87
N GLY A 412 -7.13 1.88 7.68
CA GLY A 412 -6.91 3.31 7.65
C GLY A 412 -7.74 3.98 6.55
N ASP A 413 -7.63 3.46 5.34
CA ASP A 413 -8.36 3.92 4.16
C ASP A 413 -9.89 3.91 4.34
N THR A 414 -10.44 2.89 5.00
CA THR A 414 -11.89 2.83 5.31
C THR A 414 -12.32 4.02 6.15
N MET A 415 -11.49 4.49 7.08
CA MET A 415 -11.82 5.62 7.94
C MET A 415 -11.76 6.93 7.15
N GLU A 416 -10.78 7.08 6.26
CA GLU A 416 -10.66 8.25 5.38
C GLU A 416 -11.95 8.50 4.59
N LEU A 417 -12.59 7.44 4.07
CA LEU A 417 -13.87 7.52 3.34
C LEU A 417 -15.01 8.14 4.17
N SER A 418 -14.96 8.02 5.50
CA SER A 418 -15.92 8.65 6.42
C SER A 418 -15.50 10.05 6.88
N VAL A 419 -14.19 10.33 6.91
CA VAL A 419 -13.62 11.59 7.41
C VAL A 419 -13.81 12.72 6.40
N VAL A 420 -13.66 12.44 5.10
CA VAL A 420 -13.78 13.45 4.03
C VAL A 420 -15.21 13.86 3.70
N VAL A 421 -16.21 13.21 4.31
CA VAL A 421 -17.63 13.49 4.04
C VAL A 421 -17.97 14.92 4.48
N PRO A 422 -18.55 15.77 3.61
CA PRO A 422 -18.85 17.16 3.94
C PRO A 422 -19.71 17.32 5.19
N GLN A 423 -20.68 16.42 5.39
CA GLN A 423 -21.53 16.43 6.57
C GLN A 423 -20.75 16.18 7.87
N HIS A 424 -19.78 15.25 7.85
CA HIS A 424 -18.89 15.02 8.99
C HIS A 424 -18.00 16.24 9.25
N LEU A 425 -17.36 16.80 8.21
CA LEU A 425 -16.51 17.98 8.34
C LEU A 425 -17.28 19.20 8.89
N LYS A 426 -18.57 19.34 8.55
CA LYS A 426 -19.47 20.34 9.15
C LYS A 426 -19.73 20.05 10.63
N GLU A 427 -20.03 18.80 10.98
CA GLU A 427 -20.30 18.37 12.37
C GLU A 427 -19.12 18.64 13.31
N ILE A 428 -17.88 18.43 12.83
CA ILE A 428 -16.65 18.71 13.59
C ILE A 428 -16.17 20.17 13.45
N GLY A 429 -16.90 21.01 12.73
CA GLY A 429 -16.61 22.45 12.60
C GLY A 429 -15.46 22.82 11.67
N LEU A 430 -14.94 21.88 10.88
CA LEU A 430 -13.88 22.14 9.88
C LEU A 430 -14.41 22.60 8.52
N LEU A 431 -15.71 22.46 8.29
CA LEU A 431 -16.39 22.98 7.11
C LEU A 431 -17.47 23.99 7.52
N LYS A 432 -17.33 25.24 7.08
CA LYS A 432 -18.26 26.33 7.41
C LYS A 432 -19.17 26.68 6.24
N GLY A 433 -20.43 26.99 6.55
CA GLY A 433 -21.43 27.44 5.60
C GLY A 433 -22.17 26.32 4.87
N ASP A 434 -23.17 26.73 4.09
CA ASP A 434 -23.89 25.84 3.19
C ASP A 434 -23.04 25.62 1.94
N ILE A 435 -21.97 24.82 2.05
CA ILE A 435 -21.45 24.16 0.84
C ILE A 435 -22.64 23.37 0.31
N LYS A 436 -23.15 23.84 -0.83
CA LYS A 436 -24.16 23.11 -1.59
C LYS A 436 -23.49 21.80 -1.94
N ASP A 437 -23.99 20.73 -1.36
CA ASP A 437 -23.73 19.36 -1.80
C ASP A 437 -24.32 19.24 -3.22
N SER A 438 -23.62 19.86 -4.17
CA SER A 438 -24.07 19.99 -5.55
C SER A 438 -23.52 18.82 -6.36
N PRO A 439 -24.25 18.37 -7.40
CA PRO A 439 -23.75 17.33 -8.27
C PRO A 439 -22.33 17.62 -8.78
N GLU A 440 -22.02 18.87 -9.12
CA GLU A 440 -20.71 19.30 -9.58
C GLU A 440 -19.61 19.09 -8.53
N GLN A 441 -19.89 19.41 -7.25
CA GLN A 441 -18.96 19.17 -6.15
C GLN A 441 -18.70 17.66 -5.99
N THR A 442 -19.75 16.85 -6.05
CA THR A 442 -19.65 15.39 -5.98
C THR A 442 -18.79 14.84 -7.11
N ILE A 443 -19.01 15.30 -8.35
CA ILE A 443 -18.20 14.87 -9.50
C ILE A 443 -16.73 15.28 -9.34
N ASN A 444 -16.45 16.54 -8.98
CA ASN A 444 -15.09 17.01 -8.76
C ASN A 444 -14.38 16.18 -7.68
N ALA A 445 -15.05 15.94 -6.55
CA ALA A 445 -14.50 15.17 -5.43
C ALA A 445 -14.27 13.70 -5.81
N GLN A 446 -15.26 13.05 -6.42
CA GLN A 446 -15.12 11.66 -6.84
C GLN A 446 -14.05 11.49 -7.91
N LEU A 447 -13.90 12.44 -8.85
CA LEU A 447 -12.82 12.38 -9.83
C LEU A 447 -11.45 12.43 -9.14
N ALA A 448 -11.24 13.32 -8.17
CA ALA A 448 -10.00 13.39 -7.41
C ALA A 448 -9.68 12.06 -6.69
N VAL A 449 -10.69 11.43 -6.07
CA VAL A 449 -10.51 10.12 -5.42
C VAL A 449 -10.29 9.00 -6.45
N ALA A 450 -10.95 9.03 -7.61
CA ALA A 450 -10.79 8.00 -8.64
C ALA A 450 -9.38 8.00 -9.25
N LEU A 451 -8.75 9.17 -9.40
CA LEU A 451 -7.38 9.29 -9.91
C LEU A 451 -6.30 8.70 -8.99
N THR A 452 -6.62 8.44 -7.72
CA THR A 452 -5.75 7.74 -6.77
C THR A 452 -6.18 6.30 -6.54
N LYS A 453 -7.47 6.07 -6.25
CA LYS A 453 -7.98 4.75 -5.81
C LYS A 453 -8.42 3.83 -6.97
N VAL A 454 -8.83 4.36 -8.13
CA VAL A 454 -9.23 3.56 -9.30
C VAL A 454 -8.07 3.43 -10.29
N ALA A 455 -7.36 4.53 -10.57
CA ALA A 455 -6.25 4.55 -11.52
C ALA A 455 -5.08 3.62 -11.15
N VAL A 456 -4.90 3.36 -9.86
CA VAL A 456 -3.82 2.51 -9.33
C VAL A 456 -4.08 1.02 -9.49
N LEU A 457 -5.34 0.59 -9.54
CA LEU A 457 -5.75 -0.83 -9.58
C LEU A 457 -5.04 -1.67 -10.65
N PRO A 458 -4.97 -1.25 -11.94
CA PRO A 458 -4.28 -2.06 -12.94
C PRO A 458 -2.78 -2.12 -12.70
N TRP A 459 -2.16 -1.05 -12.18
CA TRP A 459 -0.74 -1.04 -11.82
C TRP A 459 -0.45 -2.03 -10.69
N VAL A 460 -1.22 -2.00 -9.61
CA VAL A 460 -0.95 -2.88 -8.48
C VAL A 460 -1.17 -4.35 -8.82
N TYR A 461 -2.11 -4.62 -9.73
CA TYR A 461 -2.35 -5.95 -10.26
C TYR A 461 -1.19 -6.45 -11.16
N LEU A 462 -0.77 -5.63 -12.12
CA LEU A 462 0.20 -6.07 -13.14
C LEU A 462 1.60 -6.34 -12.56
N VAL A 463 2.01 -5.60 -11.52
CA VAL A 463 3.35 -5.72 -10.93
C VAL A 463 3.59 -7.15 -10.45
N ASP A 464 2.73 -7.69 -9.60
CA ASP A 464 2.91 -9.04 -9.08
C ASP A 464 2.51 -10.12 -10.08
N GLN A 465 1.55 -9.87 -10.98
CA GLN A 465 1.31 -10.75 -12.13
C GLN A 465 2.59 -10.99 -12.94
N TRP A 466 3.33 -9.93 -13.25
CA TRP A 466 4.62 -10.05 -13.94
C TRP A 466 5.61 -10.88 -13.11
N ARG A 467 5.75 -10.58 -11.82
CA ARG A 467 6.69 -11.29 -10.94
C ARG A 467 6.36 -12.76 -10.78
N TRP A 468 5.08 -13.11 -10.68
CA TRP A 468 4.64 -14.49 -10.58
C TRP A 468 5.02 -15.29 -11.83
N LYS A 469 4.88 -14.68 -13.01
CA LYS A 469 5.32 -15.28 -14.28
C LYS A 469 6.84 -15.39 -14.40
N VAL A 470 7.58 -14.45 -13.81
CA VAL A 470 9.04 -14.52 -13.71
C VAL A 470 9.48 -15.63 -12.76
N PHE A 471 8.89 -15.71 -11.57
CA PHE A 471 9.21 -16.72 -10.57
C PHE A 471 8.84 -18.13 -11.03
N SER A 472 7.72 -18.32 -11.74
CA SER A 472 7.36 -19.63 -12.29
C SER A 472 8.22 -20.06 -13.49
N GLY A 473 9.05 -19.16 -14.03
CA GLY A 473 9.83 -19.39 -15.24
C GLY A 473 9.04 -19.29 -16.55
N GLU A 474 7.76 -18.89 -16.51
CA GLU A 474 6.96 -18.61 -17.71
C GLU A 474 7.58 -17.47 -18.55
N VAL A 475 8.09 -16.43 -17.88
CA VAL A 475 8.81 -15.33 -18.52
C VAL A 475 10.30 -15.50 -18.26
N LYS A 476 11.06 -15.66 -19.35
CA LYS A 476 12.52 -15.77 -19.31
C LYS A 476 13.19 -14.39 -19.23
N PRO A 477 14.45 -14.30 -18.77
CA PRO A 477 15.18 -13.02 -18.67
C PRO A 477 15.21 -12.16 -19.93
N GLU A 478 15.36 -12.78 -21.10
CA GLU A 478 15.33 -12.11 -22.41
C GLU A 478 13.98 -11.43 -22.71
N ASP A 479 12.90 -11.91 -22.10
CA ASP A 479 11.53 -11.45 -22.32
C ASP A 479 10.99 -10.56 -21.19
N TYR A 480 11.78 -10.30 -20.13
CA TYR A 480 11.36 -9.50 -18.96
C TYR A 480 10.70 -8.18 -19.34
N GLN A 481 11.37 -7.38 -20.18
CA GLN A 481 10.86 -6.08 -20.64
C GLN A 481 9.62 -6.24 -21.51
N THR A 482 9.63 -7.16 -22.47
CA THR A 482 8.51 -7.37 -23.39
C THR A 482 7.25 -7.84 -22.64
N ALA A 483 7.40 -8.77 -21.71
CA ALA A 483 6.29 -9.26 -20.88
C ALA A 483 5.74 -8.15 -19.96
N TRP A 484 6.61 -7.32 -19.40
CA TRP A 484 6.20 -6.16 -18.61
C TRP A 484 5.34 -5.18 -19.43
N LEU A 485 5.83 -4.80 -20.61
CA LEU A 485 5.11 -3.87 -21.48
C LEU A 485 3.76 -4.42 -21.95
N LYS A 486 3.68 -5.71 -22.27
CA LYS A 486 2.40 -6.37 -22.60
C LYS A 486 1.39 -6.26 -21.46
N LEU A 487 1.82 -6.35 -20.21
CA LEU A 487 0.92 -6.22 -19.05
C LEU A 487 0.52 -4.76 -18.80
N VAL A 488 1.43 -3.80 -19.00
CA VAL A 488 1.13 -2.35 -18.97
C VAL A 488 0.09 -2.00 -20.04
N GLU A 489 0.28 -2.48 -21.26
CA GLU A 489 -0.67 -2.30 -22.37
C GLU A 489 -2.00 -2.99 -22.04
N LYS A 490 -2.00 -4.28 -21.66
CA LYS A 490 -3.21 -5.05 -21.36
C LYS A 490 -4.05 -4.42 -20.26
N TYR A 491 -3.46 -4.08 -19.11
CA TYR A 491 -4.22 -3.71 -17.92
C TYR A 491 -4.35 -2.20 -17.73
N GLN A 492 -3.31 -1.40 -17.99
CA GLN A 492 -3.40 0.05 -17.79
C GLN A 492 -3.88 0.79 -19.06
N GLY A 493 -3.79 0.18 -20.24
CA GLY A 493 -4.05 0.92 -21.47
C GLY A 493 -3.03 2.04 -21.71
N LEU A 494 -1.79 1.81 -21.28
CA LEU A 494 -0.67 2.74 -21.46
C LEU A 494 0.37 2.16 -22.41
N LYS A 495 1.12 3.03 -23.08
CA LYS A 495 2.28 2.64 -23.89
C LYS A 495 3.55 3.29 -23.34
N ARG A 496 4.65 2.56 -23.42
CA ARG A 496 5.98 3.14 -23.20
C ARG A 496 6.19 4.22 -24.27
N PRO A 497 6.53 5.46 -23.87
CA PRO A 497 6.55 6.59 -24.81
C PRO A 497 7.80 6.63 -25.71
N TYR A 498 8.71 5.67 -25.53
CA TYR A 498 9.90 5.48 -26.34
C TYR A 498 10.14 3.98 -26.57
N PRO A 499 10.56 3.54 -27.77
CA PRO A 499 10.83 2.12 -28.03
C PRO A 499 11.83 1.52 -27.05
N SER A 500 11.56 0.30 -26.57
CA SER A 500 12.48 -0.39 -25.68
C SER A 500 13.66 -1.03 -26.43
N THR A 501 14.79 -1.13 -25.76
CA THR A 501 15.98 -1.86 -26.21
C THR A 501 16.10 -3.23 -25.50
N PRO A 502 16.93 -4.17 -25.99
CA PRO A 502 17.15 -5.45 -25.30
C PRO A 502 17.73 -5.34 -23.87
N ASP A 503 18.43 -4.25 -23.58
CA ASP A 503 19.04 -3.99 -22.26
C ASP A 503 18.05 -3.35 -21.27
N ASP A 504 16.90 -2.86 -21.76
CA ASP A 504 15.90 -2.22 -20.92
C ASP A 504 15.31 -3.22 -19.92
N PHE A 505 15.01 -2.70 -18.73
CA PHE A 505 14.38 -3.42 -17.64
C PHE A 505 13.57 -2.43 -16.79
N ASP A 506 12.52 -1.89 -17.40
CA ASP A 506 11.58 -0.95 -16.77
C ASP A 506 11.02 -1.43 -15.40
N PRO A 507 10.72 -2.72 -15.14
CA PRO A 507 10.31 -3.15 -13.80
C PRO A 507 11.36 -2.84 -12.72
N GLY A 508 12.66 -2.92 -13.04
CA GLY A 508 13.74 -2.53 -12.13
C GLY A 508 13.75 -1.05 -11.75
N ALA A 509 13.01 -0.21 -12.47
CA ALA A 509 12.81 1.20 -12.15
C ALA A 509 11.71 1.46 -11.11
N LYS A 510 11.06 0.42 -10.56
CA LYS A 510 10.09 0.52 -9.43
C LYS A 510 10.62 -0.21 -8.20
N PHE A 511 10.65 0.47 -7.04
CA PHE A 511 11.21 -0.02 -5.77
C PHE A 511 10.95 -1.46 -5.42
N HIS A 512 9.67 -1.84 -5.48
CA HIS A 512 9.19 -3.09 -4.93
C HIS A 512 9.78 -4.29 -5.66
N ILE A 513 10.31 -4.09 -6.89
CA ILE A 513 11.07 -5.08 -7.64
C ILE A 513 12.48 -5.27 -7.04
N PRO A 514 13.41 -4.28 -7.04
CA PRO A 514 14.70 -4.38 -6.35
C PRO A 514 14.64 -4.78 -4.88
N ALA A 515 13.64 -4.31 -4.14
CA ALA A 515 13.52 -4.55 -2.70
C ALA A 515 12.71 -5.79 -2.35
N ASN A 516 12.29 -6.58 -3.35
CA ASN A 516 11.53 -7.81 -3.17
C ASN A 516 10.26 -7.67 -2.31
N VAL A 517 9.54 -6.56 -2.41
CA VAL A 517 8.31 -6.33 -1.63
C VAL A 517 7.09 -6.74 -2.46
N PRO A 518 6.23 -7.67 -1.99
CA PRO A 518 4.99 -8.03 -2.70
C PRO A 518 4.06 -6.83 -2.87
N TYR A 519 3.45 -6.70 -4.04
CA TYR A 519 2.70 -5.51 -4.45
C TYR A 519 1.17 -5.72 -4.45
N ILE A 520 0.69 -6.97 -4.57
CA ILE A 520 -0.74 -7.28 -4.70
C ILE A 520 -1.56 -6.89 -3.47
N ARG A 521 -0.92 -6.67 -2.31
CA ARG A 521 -1.53 -6.12 -1.10
C ARG A 521 -2.34 -4.84 -1.38
N TYR A 522 -1.83 -3.98 -2.27
CA TYR A 522 -2.48 -2.71 -2.55
C TYR A 522 -3.76 -2.90 -3.38
N PHE A 523 -3.82 -3.95 -4.21
CA PHE A 523 -5.03 -4.29 -4.97
C PHE A 523 -6.16 -4.72 -4.03
N GLY A 524 -5.88 -5.65 -3.10
CA GLY A 524 -6.86 -6.08 -2.12
C GLY A 524 -7.33 -4.93 -1.24
N ALA A 525 -6.42 -4.03 -0.84
CA ALA A 525 -6.71 -2.92 0.05
C ALA A 525 -7.60 -1.86 -0.60
N ALA A 526 -7.31 -1.55 -1.88
CA ALA A 526 -8.09 -0.64 -2.71
C ALA A 526 -9.55 -1.07 -2.89
N LEU A 527 -9.84 -2.37 -2.75
CA LEU A 527 -11.20 -2.92 -2.88
C LEU A 527 -11.90 -3.10 -1.54
N ILE A 528 -11.22 -3.75 -0.57
CA ILE A 528 -11.84 -4.09 0.71
C ILE A 528 -12.20 -2.86 1.54
N GLN A 529 -11.48 -1.74 1.39
CA GLN A 529 -11.87 -0.51 2.07
C GLN A 529 -13.31 -0.10 1.74
N PHE A 530 -13.76 -0.27 0.49
CA PHE A 530 -15.14 0.01 0.09
C PHE A 530 -16.11 -1.07 0.57
N GLN A 531 -15.70 -2.34 0.63
CA GLN A 531 -16.52 -3.42 1.21
C GLN A 531 -16.75 -3.20 2.72
N PHE A 532 -15.71 -2.79 3.47
CA PHE A 532 -15.83 -2.41 4.86
C PHE A 532 -16.72 -1.19 5.00
N HIS A 533 -16.47 -0.12 4.24
CA HIS A 533 -17.27 1.10 4.27
C HIS A 533 -18.75 0.80 4.03
N ALA A 534 -19.09 0.07 2.97
CA ALA A 534 -20.47 -0.33 2.66
C ALA A 534 -21.15 -1.09 3.81
N ALA A 535 -20.48 -2.11 4.36
CA ALA A 535 -21.06 -2.90 5.45
C ALA A 535 -21.19 -2.12 6.76
N LEU A 536 -20.28 -1.19 7.03
CA LEU A 536 -20.32 -0.33 8.21
C LEU A 536 -21.39 0.76 8.06
N CYS A 537 -21.53 1.36 6.89
CA CYS A 537 -22.59 2.32 6.54
C CYS A 537 -23.99 1.72 6.67
N LYS A 538 -24.17 0.51 6.17
CA LYS A 538 -25.40 -0.26 6.35
C LYS A 538 -25.72 -0.50 7.83
N THR A 539 -24.70 -0.78 8.64
CA THR A 539 -24.88 -0.95 10.10
C THR A 539 -25.08 0.37 10.83
N ALA A 540 -24.54 1.45 10.30
CA ALA A 540 -24.78 2.79 10.78
C ALA A 540 -26.24 3.24 10.52
N GLY A 541 -26.93 2.58 9.58
CA GLY A 541 -28.30 2.90 9.18
C GLY A 541 -28.37 3.98 8.11
N HIS A 542 -27.33 4.12 7.28
CA HIS A 542 -27.31 5.05 6.16
C HIS A 542 -28.23 4.56 5.03
N GLU A 543 -29.07 5.46 4.49
CA GLU A 543 -30.04 5.15 3.42
C GLU A 543 -29.74 5.91 2.10
N GLY A 544 -28.65 6.67 2.03
CA GLY A 544 -28.24 7.46 0.85
C GLY A 544 -27.12 6.82 0.03
N PRO A 545 -26.59 7.55 -0.98
CA PRO A 545 -25.43 7.10 -1.75
C PRO A 545 -24.23 6.77 -0.85
N LEU A 546 -23.47 5.72 -1.17
CA LEU A 546 -22.40 5.24 -0.30
C LEU A 546 -21.32 6.30 0.00
N HIS A 547 -20.99 7.16 -0.97
CA HIS A 547 -19.99 8.21 -0.82
C HIS A 547 -20.40 9.36 0.12
N THR A 548 -21.67 9.43 0.56
CA THR A 548 -22.13 10.43 1.54
C THR A 548 -22.19 9.89 2.96
N CYS A 549 -21.88 8.60 3.16
CA CYS A 549 -21.91 7.97 4.46
C CYS A 549 -20.66 8.31 5.29
N SER A 550 -20.86 8.76 6.53
CA SER A 550 -19.83 8.75 7.56
C SER A 550 -20.27 7.88 8.73
N ILE A 551 -19.36 7.04 9.23
CA ILE A 551 -19.63 6.21 10.41
C ILE A 551 -19.31 6.92 11.74
N TYR A 552 -18.87 8.19 11.69
CA TYR A 552 -18.59 8.99 12.88
C TYR A 552 -19.77 8.97 13.87
N GLY A 553 -19.45 8.86 15.17
CA GLY A 553 -20.45 8.76 16.24
C GLY A 553 -21.18 7.42 16.32
N ASN A 554 -20.97 6.48 15.39
CA ASN A 554 -21.75 5.26 15.31
C ASN A 554 -21.10 4.08 16.05
N LYS A 555 -21.43 3.93 17.34
CA LYS A 555 -20.94 2.82 18.17
C LYS A 555 -21.38 1.43 17.71
N LYS A 556 -22.44 1.30 16.89
CA LYS A 556 -22.86 0.00 16.35
C LYS A 556 -21.90 -0.44 15.25
N ALA A 557 -21.58 0.45 14.32
CA ALA A 557 -20.57 0.22 13.29
C ALA A 557 -19.19 -0.07 13.91
N GLY A 558 -18.77 0.74 14.89
CA GLY A 558 -17.51 0.49 15.63
C GLY A 558 -17.48 -0.88 16.30
N LYS A 559 -18.54 -1.29 17.01
CA LYS A 559 -18.61 -2.63 17.62
C LYS A 559 -18.56 -3.76 16.59
N GLN A 560 -19.10 -3.57 15.40
CA GLN A 560 -19.00 -4.54 14.31
C GLN A 560 -17.55 -4.64 13.83
N PHE A 561 -16.92 -3.52 13.52
CA PHE A 561 -15.57 -3.52 12.99
C PHE A 561 -14.55 -4.06 14.00
N ALA A 562 -14.65 -3.65 15.27
CA ALA A 562 -13.82 -4.18 16.35
C ALA A 562 -13.91 -5.70 16.55
N LYS A 563 -15.00 -6.37 16.12
CA LYS A 563 -15.06 -7.85 16.14
C LYS A 563 -14.06 -8.45 15.16
N MET A 564 -13.92 -7.87 13.97
CA MET A 564 -12.92 -8.27 12.98
C MET A 564 -11.52 -7.88 13.45
N LEU A 565 -11.34 -6.64 13.93
CA LEU A 565 -10.01 -6.16 14.36
C LEU A 565 -9.38 -7.05 15.45
N LYS A 566 -10.19 -7.60 16.36
CA LYS A 566 -9.71 -8.52 17.41
C LYS A 566 -9.22 -9.88 16.91
N LEU A 567 -9.55 -10.27 15.68
CA LEU A 567 -9.17 -11.58 15.15
C LEU A 567 -7.68 -11.66 14.84
N GLY A 568 -7.06 -10.56 14.38
CA GLY A 568 -5.74 -10.60 13.76
C GLY A 568 -5.65 -11.76 12.74
N ARG A 569 -4.58 -12.55 12.81
CA ARG A 569 -4.39 -13.76 11.96
C ARG A 569 -4.91 -15.07 12.54
N SER A 570 -5.71 -15.00 13.62
CA SER A 570 -6.29 -16.21 14.23
C SER A 570 -7.32 -16.92 13.34
N LYS A 571 -7.79 -16.25 12.30
CA LYS A 571 -8.77 -16.69 11.30
C LYS A 571 -8.23 -16.47 9.90
N THR A 572 -8.89 -17.07 8.90
CA THR A 572 -8.59 -16.73 7.51
C THR A 572 -9.11 -15.33 7.19
N TRP A 573 -8.58 -14.70 6.16
CA TRP A 573 -9.04 -13.37 5.75
C TRP A 573 -10.50 -13.36 5.28
N GLN A 574 -10.99 -14.44 4.67
CA GLN A 574 -12.40 -14.61 4.29
C GLN A 574 -13.31 -14.62 5.52
N GLU A 575 -12.93 -15.35 6.58
CA GLU A 575 -13.65 -15.35 7.86
C GLU A 575 -13.62 -13.97 8.53
N ALA A 576 -12.50 -13.26 8.44
CA ALA A 576 -12.36 -11.91 8.97
C ALA A 576 -13.24 -10.89 8.21
N LEU A 577 -13.24 -10.94 6.87
CA LEU A 577 -14.10 -10.12 6.01
C LEU A 577 -15.58 -10.42 6.30
N LYS A 578 -15.95 -11.69 6.41
CA LYS A 578 -17.31 -12.12 6.80
C LYS A 578 -17.73 -11.58 8.16
N THR A 579 -16.80 -11.49 9.09
CA THR A 579 -17.04 -10.91 10.42
C THR A 579 -17.25 -9.39 10.33
N ALA A 580 -16.40 -8.69 9.58
CA ALA A 580 -16.51 -7.26 9.35
C ALA A 580 -17.78 -6.88 8.58
N SER A 581 -18.24 -7.74 7.67
CA SER A 581 -19.39 -7.50 6.79
C SER A 581 -20.72 -8.05 7.33
N ARG A 582 -20.70 -8.70 8.50
CA ARG A 582 -21.86 -9.44 9.05
C ARG A 582 -22.43 -10.48 8.08
N GLY A 583 -21.57 -11.11 7.28
CA GLY A 583 -21.94 -12.17 6.36
C GLY A 583 -22.21 -11.73 4.93
N GLU A 584 -22.17 -10.43 4.63
CA GLU A 584 -22.45 -9.89 3.30
C GLU A 584 -21.35 -10.18 2.28
N PHE A 585 -20.10 -10.18 2.74
CA PHE A 585 -18.93 -10.49 1.92
C PHE A 585 -18.08 -11.57 2.58
N ASP A 586 -17.64 -12.55 1.81
CA ASP A 586 -16.65 -13.57 2.20
C ASP A 586 -15.49 -13.69 1.20
N THR A 587 -15.45 -12.82 0.19
CA THR A 587 -14.36 -12.69 -0.78
C THR A 587 -14.25 -11.23 -1.29
N LEU A 588 -13.21 -10.94 -2.08
CA LEU A 588 -13.05 -9.64 -2.74
C LEU A 588 -14.21 -9.39 -3.70
N ASP A 589 -14.74 -8.15 -3.69
CA ASP A 589 -15.89 -7.75 -4.50
C ASP A 589 -15.72 -6.30 -4.98
N GLY A 590 -15.81 -6.08 -6.30
CA GLY A 590 -15.76 -4.76 -6.92
C GLY A 590 -17.08 -3.97 -6.86
N GLY A 591 -18.18 -4.57 -6.42
CA GLY A 591 -19.48 -3.92 -6.32
C GLY A 591 -19.47 -2.65 -5.47
N PRO A 592 -18.95 -2.66 -4.23
CA PRO A 592 -18.95 -1.48 -3.37
C PRO A 592 -18.15 -0.29 -3.89
N ILE A 593 -17.01 -0.52 -4.56
CA ILE A 593 -16.25 0.57 -5.19
C ILE A 593 -17.03 1.16 -6.37
N LEU A 594 -17.70 0.34 -7.18
CA LEU A 594 -18.58 0.81 -8.25
C LEU A 594 -19.77 1.60 -7.72
N GLU A 595 -20.40 1.13 -6.63
CA GLU A 595 -21.50 1.84 -5.95
C GLU A 595 -21.04 3.23 -5.48
N TYR A 596 -19.89 3.30 -4.82
CA TYR A 596 -19.30 4.56 -4.35
C TYR A 596 -19.14 5.57 -5.49
N PHE A 597 -18.57 5.13 -6.62
CA PHE A 597 -18.30 5.98 -7.79
C PHE A 597 -19.46 6.09 -8.80
N THR A 598 -20.68 5.65 -8.45
CA THR A 598 -21.83 5.73 -9.36
C THR A 598 -22.02 7.11 -10.00
N PRO A 599 -22.04 8.24 -9.25
CA PRO A 599 -22.20 9.56 -9.85
C PRO A 599 -21.12 9.90 -10.88
N LEU A 600 -19.84 9.64 -10.54
CA LEU A 600 -18.73 9.87 -11.45
C LEU A 600 -18.82 8.99 -12.70
N ARG A 601 -19.16 7.71 -12.53
CA ARG A 601 -19.29 6.75 -13.65
C ARG A 601 -20.33 7.23 -14.66
N GLU A 602 -21.53 7.55 -14.19
CA GLU A 602 -22.62 8.05 -15.05
C GLU A 602 -22.25 9.36 -15.74
N TRP A 603 -21.56 10.24 -15.02
CA TRP A 603 -21.07 11.50 -15.59
C TRP A 603 -19.99 11.25 -16.66
N LEU A 604 -19.03 10.36 -16.43
CA LEU A 604 -17.98 10.00 -17.39
C LEU A 604 -18.57 9.35 -18.64
N GLU A 605 -19.52 8.43 -18.50
CA GLU A 605 -20.24 7.81 -19.61
C GLU A 605 -20.88 8.87 -20.51
N LYS A 606 -21.54 9.87 -19.91
CA LYS A 606 -22.09 11.01 -20.64
C LYS A 606 -21.03 11.88 -21.30
N GLN A 607 -19.92 12.18 -20.61
CA GLN A 607 -18.83 12.97 -21.19
C GLN A 607 -18.16 12.25 -22.36
N ASN A 608 -18.14 10.93 -22.34
CA ASN A 608 -17.48 10.09 -23.33
C ASN A 608 -18.41 9.66 -24.47
N GLU A 609 -19.66 10.14 -24.51
CA GLU A 609 -20.56 9.90 -25.64
C GLU A 609 -19.88 10.26 -26.97
N GLY A 610 -19.89 9.31 -27.91
CA GLY A 610 -19.25 9.45 -29.22
C GLY A 610 -17.74 9.16 -29.25
N ARG A 611 -17.10 8.82 -28.12
CA ARG A 611 -15.71 8.35 -28.06
C ARG A 611 -15.65 6.83 -28.03
N THR A 612 -14.58 6.26 -28.57
CA THR A 612 -14.25 4.83 -28.40
C THR A 612 -13.42 4.67 -27.12
N CYS A 613 -14.06 4.24 -26.03
CA CYS A 613 -13.37 3.98 -24.77
C CYS A 613 -12.74 2.57 -24.75
N GLY A 614 -11.67 2.43 -23.96
CA GLY A 614 -10.78 1.28 -24.02
C GLY A 614 -9.64 1.45 -25.03
N TRP A 615 -8.88 0.37 -25.19
CA TRP A 615 -7.69 0.26 -26.05
C TRP A 615 -7.67 -1.13 -26.68
N LYS A 616 -6.82 -1.32 -27.69
CA LYS A 616 -6.67 -2.60 -28.39
C LYS A 616 -6.19 -3.67 -27.40
N LYS A 617 -7.01 -4.71 -27.23
CA LYS A 617 -6.71 -5.90 -26.41
C LYS A 617 -6.26 -6.99 -27.39
N ASP A 618 -4.99 -6.97 -27.78
CA ASP A 618 -4.40 -8.04 -28.61
C ASP A 618 -4.31 -9.37 -27.85
#